data_AF-A0A022PE68-F1
#
_entry.id   AF-A0A022PE68-F1
#
_cell.length_a   1.000
_cell.length_b   1.000
_cell.length_c   1.000
_cell.angle_alpha   90.00
_cell.angle_beta   90.00
_cell.angle_gamma   90.00
#
_symmetry.space_group_name_H-M   'P 1'
#
loop_
_entity.id
_entity.type
_entity.pdbx_description
1 polymer ?
#
loop_
_entity_poly.entity_id
_entity_poly.type
_entity_poly.pdbx_seq_one_letter_code
_entity_poly.pdbx_strand_id
1 'polypeptide(L)'
;MKYAMLTLRRDLESLSYKKKVNPFLWEQDKDVVHENLSNQFPNNQRRKNYLNDLTEYCWLVYRKALSASGPMLIGRVSDVQQDRLLKPLGLGREKSENSWNPNAQGNILMVDKWTDVINDCWVLGGIHRHADFHLMSAEAPSNLWNHEQGYHIVTAREILGLLNFGYKREKHGKQVIYRCKNPSSADRASLLPYRILMKKAMGQGPSGVLEILCHSSNISQKGMI
;
A
#
# COMPACT_ATOMS: atom_id res chain seq x y z
N MET A 1 9.76 6.81 -13.25
CA MET A 1 10.27 7.83 -12.31
C MET A 1 10.03 7.36 -10.90
N LYS A 2 11.09 6.96 -10.20
CA LYS A 2 11.03 6.73 -8.75
C LYS A 2 10.75 8.05 -8.03
N TYR A 3 10.01 8.02 -6.93
CA TYR A 3 9.70 9.23 -6.18
C TYR A 3 10.96 9.84 -5.58
N ALA A 4 11.01 11.17 -5.60
CA ALA A 4 11.75 11.97 -4.63
C ALA A 4 10.78 12.47 -3.55
N MET A 5 11.26 12.64 -2.33
CA MET A 5 10.45 13.09 -1.19
C MET A 5 9.73 14.43 -1.46
N LEU A 6 10.41 15.38 -2.11
CA LEU A 6 9.81 16.65 -2.49
C LEU A 6 8.64 16.49 -3.48
N THR A 7 8.77 15.59 -4.45
CA THR A 7 7.69 15.28 -5.40
C THR A 7 6.53 14.59 -4.69
N LEU A 8 6.81 13.64 -3.79
CA LEU A 8 5.79 12.98 -2.98
C LEU A 8 5.01 13.99 -2.15
N ARG A 9 5.70 14.92 -1.48
CA ARG A 9 5.06 15.99 -0.70
C ARG A 9 4.14 16.88 -1.56
N ARG A 10 4.60 17.27 -2.76
CA ARG A 10 3.81 18.08 -3.70
C ARG A 10 2.54 17.34 -4.16
N ASP A 11 2.65 16.03 -4.40
CA ASP A 11 1.50 15.21 -4.73
C ASP A 11 0.51 15.16 -3.56
N LEU A 12 0.97 14.98 -2.32
CA LEU A 12 0.08 15.02 -1.14
C LEU A 12 -0.66 16.37 -1.01
N GLU A 13 0.02 17.49 -1.26
CA GLU A 13 -0.64 18.81 -1.29
C GLU A 13 -1.70 18.89 -2.40
N SER A 14 -1.39 18.35 -3.58
CA SER A 14 -2.30 18.29 -4.73
C SER A 14 -3.49 17.36 -4.48
N LEU A 15 -3.34 16.40 -3.56
CA LEU A 15 -4.39 15.54 -3.02
C LEU A 15 -5.21 16.20 -1.89
N SER A 16 -4.98 17.49 -1.63
CA SER A 16 -5.66 18.31 -0.62
C SER A 16 -5.30 18.00 0.84
N TYR A 17 -4.18 17.31 1.11
CA TYR A 17 -3.67 17.17 2.47
C TYR A 17 -3.08 18.51 2.97
N LYS A 18 -3.38 18.87 4.22
CA LYS A 18 -3.09 20.21 4.77
C LYS A 18 -2.36 20.14 6.12
N LYS A 19 -1.55 21.15 6.41
CA LYS A 19 -0.71 21.24 7.62
C LYS A 19 -1.48 21.11 8.94
N LYS A 20 -2.72 21.62 9.01
CA LYS A 20 -3.53 21.72 10.23
C LYS A 20 -4.65 20.68 10.34
N VAL A 21 -4.75 19.75 9.39
CA VAL A 21 -5.82 18.74 9.36
C VAL A 21 -5.17 17.37 9.55
N ASN A 22 -5.58 16.62 10.58
CA ASN A 22 -5.08 15.27 10.81
C ASN A 22 -5.60 14.33 9.70
N PRO A 23 -4.72 13.70 8.89
CA PRO A 23 -5.12 12.81 7.81
C PRO A 23 -5.20 11.34 8.22
N PHE A 24 -4.74 11.00 9.42
CA PHE A 24 -4.66 9.63 9.90
C PHE A 24 -6.05 9.13 10.29
N LEU A 25 -6.39 7.95 9.77
CA LEU A 25 -7.66 7.27 10.06
C LEU A 25 -7.53 6.33 11.25
N TRP A 26 -6.32 5.83 11.48
CA TRP A 26 -5.96 5.02 12.62
C TRP A 26 -4.58 5.42 13.13
N GLU A 27 -4.44 5.48 14.44
CA GLU A 27 -3.23 5.85 15.15
C GLU A 27 -3.19 5.05 16.47
N GLN A 28 -2.03 4.50 16.84
CA GLN A 28 -1.85 3.91 18.17
C GLN A 28 -1.97 4.98 19.26
N ASP A 29 -1.25 6.09 19.08
CA ASP A 29 -1.23 7.25 19.96
C ASP A 29 -1.66 8.50 19.18
N LYS A 30 -2.81 9.10 19.53
CA LYS A 30 -3.31 10.33 18.89
C LYS A 30 -2.36 11.49 19.16
N ASP A 31 -2.12 12.32 18.15
CA ASP A 31 -1.28 13.53 18.22
C ASP A 31 0.22 13.32 18.54
N VAL A 32 0.64 12.08 18.76
CA VAL A 32 2.05 11.71 18.99
C VAL A 32 2.62 11.09 17.73
N VAL A 33 3.72 11.63 17.18
CA VAL A 33 4.44 10.99 16.06
C VAL A 33 5.43 9.94 16.59
N HIS A 34 5.83 8.99 15.75
CA HIS A 34 6.85 8.01 16.12
C HIS A 34 8.14 8.68 16.60
N GLU A 35 8.83 8.05 17.56
CA GLU A 35 10.05 8.59 18.18
C GLU A 35 11.15 8.89 17.17
N ASN A 36 11.34 8.03 16.17
CA ASN A 36 12.27 8.26 15.06
C ASN A 36 12.02 9.56 14.28
N LEU A 37 10.81 10.10 14.30
CA LEU A 37 10.50 11.42 13.74
C LEU A 37 10.67 12.53 14.76
N SER A 38 10.19 12.37 16.00
CA SER A 38 10.34 13.41 17.02
C SER A 38 11.81 13.70 17.32
N ASN A 39 12.65 12.66 17.35
CA ASN A 39 14.07 12.75 17.69
C ASN A 39 14.92 13.46 16.63
N GLN A 40 14.36 13.75 15.45
CA GLN A 40 15.03 14.58 14.43
C GLN A 40 15.03 16.07 14.79
N PHE A 41 14.24 16.49 15.79
CA PHE A 41 14.12 17.89 16.20
C PHE A 41 14.80 18.13 17.56
N PRO A 42 15.71 19.10 17.67
CA PRO A 42 16.34 19.45 18.94
C PRO A 42 15.29 19.76 20.03
N ASN A 43 15.53 19.29 21.25
CA ASN A 43 14.67 19.50 22.42
C ASN A 43 13.21 19.05 22.23
N ASN A 44 12.93 18.12 21.32
CA ASN A 44 11.58 17.67 20.96
C ASN A 44 10.64 18.81 20.52
N GLN A 45 11.16 19.96 20.07
CA GLN A 45 10.35 21.11 19.65
C GLN A 45 9.86 20.98 18.19
N ARG A 46 9.22 19.85 17.88
CA ARG A 46 8.58 19.64 16.60
C ARG A 46 7.29 20.47 16.52
N ARG A 47 7.22 21.44 15.59
CA ARG A 47 5.96 22.14 15.29
C ARG A 47 4.95 21.17 14.67
N LYS A 48 3.73 21.15 15.20
CA LYS A 48 2.63 20.31 14.68
C LYS A 48 2.33 20.67 13.22
N ASN A 49 2.70 19.79 12.31
CA ASN A 49 2.47 19.91 10.87
C ASN A 49 2.15 18.53 10.29
N TYR A 50 0.86 18.23 10.18
CA TYR A 50 0.38 16.93 9.74
C TYR A 50 0.73 16.59 8.30
N LEU A 51 0.90 17.60 7.44
CA LEU A 51 1.32 17.36 6.07
C LEU A 51 2.77 16.87 6.03
N ASN A 52 3.64 17.44 6.85
CA ASN A 52 5.02 16.96 6.96
C ASN A 52 5.03 15.56 7.57
N ASP A 53 4.26 15.30 8.62
CA ASP A 53 4.20 13.95 9.22
C ASP A 53 3.75 12.92 8.22
N LEU A 54 2.63 13.18 7.54
CA LEU A 54 2.13 12.28 6.50
C LEU A 54 3.18 12.06 5.41
N THR A 55 3.90 13.10 5.01
CA THR A 55 5.01 12.99 4.04
C THR A 55 6.08 12.02 4.53
N GLU A 56 6.49 12.11 5.80
CA GLU A 56 7.49 11.22 6.38
C GLU A 56 7.02 9.76 6.42
N TYR A 57 5.78 9.52 6.86
CA TYR A 57 5.20 8.17 6.88
C TYR A 57 5.07 7.59 5.47
N CYS A 58 4.55 8.35 4.52
CA CYS A 58 4.46 7.95 3.12
C CYS A 58 5.83 7.67 2.51
N TRP A 59 6.81 8.51 2.80
CA TRP A 59 8.19 8.34 2.32
C TRP A 59 8.87 7.11 2.93
N LEU A 60 8.70 6.88 4.24
CA LEU A 60 9.21 5.71 4.94
C LEU A 60 8.75 4.42 4.24
N VAL A 61 7.43 4.25 4.11
CA VAL A 61 6.87 3.00 3.59
C VAL A 61 7.18 2.81 2.10
N TYR A 62 7.20 3.90 1.33
CA TYR A 62 7.64 3.89 -0.06
C TYR A 62 9.09 3.40 -0.17
N ARG A 63 10.00 3.98 0.62
CA ARG A 63 11.44 3.65 0.60
C ARG A 63 11.70 2.23 1.08
N LYS A 64 11.03 1.79 2.13
CA LYS A 64 11.13 0.41 2.63
C LYS A 64 10.66 -0.59 1.57
N ALA A 65 9.51 -0.33 0.94
CA ALA A 65 9.00 -1.19 -0.13
C ALA A 65 9.91 -1.20 -1.37
N LEU A 66 10.46 -0.03 -1.75
CA LEU A 66 11.35 0.12 -2.91
C LEU A 66 12.70 -0.59 -2.72
N SER A 67 13.21 -0.65 -1.50
CA SER A 67 14.53 -1.23 -1.18
C SER A 67 14.48 -2.70 -0.75
N ALA A 68 13.28 -3.22 -0.46
CA ALA A 68 13.08 -4.60 -0.09
C ALA A 68 13.48 -5.60 -1.19
N SER A 69 13.92 -6.78 -0.78
CA SER A 69 14.12 -7.95 -1.65
C SER A 69 12.96 -8.93 -1.56
N GLY A 70 12.72 -9.73 -2.61
CA GLY A 70 11.66 -10.74 -2.61
C GLY A 70 10.25 -10.18 -2.85
N PRO A 71 9.19 -10.98 -2.66
CA PRO A 71 7.82 -10.61 -3.01
C PRO A 71 7.19 -9.64 -2.01
N MET A 72 6.36 -8.72 -2.49
CA MET A 72 5.43 -7.95 -1.65
C MET A 72 4.25 -8.84 -1.26
N LEU A 73 3.79 -8.76 -0.01
CA LEU A 73 2.70 -9.59 0.49
C LEU A 73 1.48 -8.70 0.76
N ILE A 74 0.42 -8.90 -0.03
CA ILE A 74 -0.82 -8.12 0.01
C ILE A 74 -1.99 -8.98 0.49
N GLY A 75 -2.99 -8.37 1.11
CA GLY A 75 -4.15 -9.10 1.66
C GLY A 75 -4.75 -8.48 2.91
N ARG A 76 -5.76 -9.14 3.44
CA ARG A 76 -6.39 -8.83 4.72
C ARG A 76 -5.35 -8.92 5.84
N VAL A 77 -5.48 -8.03 6.81
CA VAL A 77 -4.62 -7.94 8.00
C VAL A 77 -4.43 -9.30 8.67
N SER A 78 -5.52 -10.07 8.86
CA SER A 78 -5.49 -11.41 9.47
C SER A 78 -4.65 -12.43 8.70
N ASP A 79 -4.52 -12.27 7.39
CA ASP A 79 -3.81 -13.22 6.52
C ASP A 79 -2.33 -12.86 6.39
N VAL A 80 -2.00 -11.55 6.43
CA VAL A 80 -0.62 -11.07 6.29
C VAL A 80 0.11 -10.91 7.64
N GLN A 81 -0.59 -10.63 8.73
CA GLN A 81 0.01 -10.46 10.07
C GLN A 81 0.18 -11.78 10.84
N GLN A 82 0.75 -12.77 10.17
CA GLN A 82 1.13 -14.05 10.77
C GLN A 82 2.61 -14.00 11.15
N ASP A 83 2.97 -14.40 12.38
CA ASP A 83 4.36 -14.37 12.87
C ASP A 83 5.37 -15.03 11.92
N ARG A 84 4.96 -16.13 11.27
CA ARG A 84 5.79 -16.84 10.28
C ARG A 84 6.17 -15.98 9.06
N LEU A 85 5.37 -14.96 8.74
CA LEU A 85 5.62 -14.00 7.67
C LEU A 85 6.36 -12.76 8.21
N LEU A 86 5.99 -12.29 9.41
CA LEU A 86 6.49 -11.04 9.98
C LEU A 86 7.94 -11.16 10.50
N LYS A 87 8.24 -12.19 11.30
CA LYS A 87 9.54 -12.33 11.97
C LYS A 87 10.74 -12.31 11.02
N PRO A 88 10.72 -13.05 9.89
CA PRO A 88 11.83 -13.00 8.91
C PRO A 88 12.04 -11.61 8.29
N LEU A 89 11.03 -10.74 8.34
CA LEU A 89 11.07 -9.39 7.80
C LEU A 89 11.44 -8.34 8.87
N GLY A 90 11.79 -8.74 10.09
CA GLY A 90 12.05 -7.81 11.20
C GLY A 90 10.78 -7.04 11.64
N LEU A 91 9.61 -7.63 11.39
CA LEU A 91 8.29 -7.10 11.74
C LEU A 91 7.65 -7.99 12.79
N GLY A 92 6.64 -7.46 13.49
CA GLY A 92 6.01 -8.19 14.59
C GLY A 92 4.90 -7.40 15.27
N ARG A 93 4.66 -7.68 16.55
CA ARG A 93 3.53 -7.12 17.31
C ARG A 93 3.97 -6.14 18.38
N GLU A 94 5.26 -6.08 18.68
CA GLU A 94 5.79 -5.09 19.60
C GLU A 94 5.84 -3.71 18.95
N LYS A 95 5.84 -2.65 19.77
CA LYS A 95 5.79 -1.26 19.29
C LYS A 95 6.96 -0.92 18.36
N SER A 96 8.13 -1.52 18.60
CA SER A 96 9.35 -1.34 17.81
C SER A 96 9.40 -2.19 16.53
N GLU A 97 8.53 -3.20 16.39
CA GLU A 97 8.57 -4.19 15.30
C GLU A 97 7.72 -3.78 14.09
N ASN A 98 7.95 -2.57 13.60
CA ASN A 98 7.23 -1.99 12.47
C ASN A 98 8.21 -1.40 11.43
N SER A 99 7.70 -0.71 10.41
CA SER A 99 8.53 -0.14 9.32
C SER A 99 9.56 0.89 9.77
N TRP A 100 9.44 1.47 10.98
CA TRP A 100 10.45 2.34 11.57
C TRP A 100 11.69 1.60 12.04
N ASN A 101 11.62 0.29 12.27
CA ASN A 101 12.78 -0.54 12.56
C ASN A 101 13.76 -0.48 11.38
N PRO A 102 15.04 -0.08 11.59
CA PRO A 102 16.03 -0.03 10.52
C PRO A 102 16.19 -1.37 9.77
N ASN A 103 16.06 -2.49 10.48
CA ASN A 103 16.19 -3.83 9.95
C ASN A 103 14.91 -4.38 9.32
N ALA A 104 13.76 -3.71 9.52
CA ALA A 104 12.51 -4.16 8.92
C ALA A 104 12.53 -4.05 7.40
N GLN A 105 12.02 -5.08 6.74
CA GLN A 105 11.82 -5.13 5.30
C GLN A 105 10.44 -4.60 4.92
N GLY A 106 10.35 -3.90 3.78
CA GLY A 106 9.10 -3.29 3.33
C GLY A 106 8.14 -4.22 2.59
N ASN A 107 8.27 -5.54 2.73
CA ASN A 107 7.44 -6.52 2.01
C ASN A 107 6.00 -6.60 2.54
N ILE A 108 5.75 -6.17 3.78
CA ILE A 108 4.42 -6.03 4.41
C ILE A 108 4.31 -4.60 4.95
N LEU A 109 3.16 -3.95 4.76
CA LEU A 109 2.90 -2.65 5.37
C LEU A 109 2.59 -2.81 6.85
N MET A 110 3.44 -2.23 7.70
CA MET A 110 3.23 -2.21 9.15
C MET A 110 3.78 -0.90 9.73
N VAL A 111 2.90 -0.04 10.22
CA VAL A 111 3.20 1.30 10.74
C VAL A 111 2.24 1.64 11.87
N ASP A 112 2.64 2.54 12.76
CA ASP A 112 1.89 3.00 13.95
C ASP A 112 0.81 4.06 13.63
N LYS A 113 0.80 4.59 12.41
CA LYS A 113 -0.24 5.47 11.87
C LYS A 113 -0.61 5.09 10.46
N TRP A 114 -1.90 5.19 10.15
CA TRP A 114 -2.42 4.69 8.88
C TRP A 114 -3.44 5.64 8.24
N THR A 115 -3.38 5.71 6.92
CA THR A 115 -4.37 6.32 6.03
C THR A 115 -4.19 5.69 4.64
N ASP A 116 -5.21 5.75 3.79
CA ASP A 116 -5.20 5.12 2.46
C ASP A 116 -3.94 5.49 1.65
N VAL A 117 -3.51 6.76 1.71
CA VAL A 117 -2.37 7.23 0.91
C VAL A 117 -1.02 6.67 1.37
N ILE A 118 -0.91 6.26 2.64
CA ILE A 118 0.28 5.51 3.12
C ILE A 118 0.32 4.16 2.43
N ASN A 119 -0.82 3.47 2.35
CA ASN A 119 -0.92 2.21 1.63
C ASN A 119 -0.57 2.37 0.14
N ASP A 120 -1.14 3.38 -0.51
CA ASP A 120 -0.87 3.66 -1.92
C ASP A 120 0.64 3.94 -2.16
N CYS A 121 1.30 4.67 -1.26
CA CYS A 121 2.75 4.91 -1.31
C CYS A 121 3.58 3.62 -1.15
N TRP A 122 3.18 2.73 -0.23
CA TRP A 122 3.82 1.44 -0.03
C TRP A 122 3.72 0.56 -1.28
N VAL A 123 2.52 0.46 -1.88
CA VAL A 123 2.30 -0.26 -3.15
C VAL A 123 3.16 0.33 -4.27
N LEU A 124 3.19 1.66 -4.41
CA LEU A 124 4.02 2.34 -5.41
C LEU A 124 5.51 2.05 -5.23
N GLY A 125 5.99 1.87 -4.01
CA GLY A 125 7.37 1.43 -3.74
C GLY A 125 7.67 0.06 -4.34
N GLY A 126 6.77 -0.89 -4.13
CA GLY A 126 6.85 -2.23 -4.73
C GLY A 126 6.75 -2.21 -6.26
N ILE A 127 5.83 -1.41 -6.81
CA ILE A 127 5.66 -1.20 -8.26
C ILE A 127 6.95 -0.64 -8.88
N HIS A 128 7.56 0.37 -8.26
CA HIS A 128 8.77 1.02 -8.77
C HIS A 128 10.05 0.19 -8.66
N ARG A 129 10.01 -0.95 -7.95
CA ARG A 129 11.07 -1.97 -8.01
C ARG A 129 10.68 -3.20 -8.83
N HIS A 130 9.52 -3.16 -9.49
CA HIS A 130 8.94 -4.26 -10.27
C HIS A 130 8.80 -5.57 -9.46
N ALA A 131 8.52 -5.46 -8.16
CA ALA A 131 8.36 -6.64 -7.29
C ALA A 131 7.18 -7.51 -7.73
N ASP A 132 7.27 -8.82 -7.53
CA ASP A 132 6.09 -9.69 -7.53
C ASP A 132 5.23 -9.39 -6.30
N PHE A 133 3.91 -9.34 -6.47
CA PHE A 133 2.96 -9.17 -5.36
C PHE A 133 2.18 -10.46 -5.15
N HIS A 134 2.34 -11.09 -4.00
CA HIS A 134 1.64 -12.31 -3.63
C HIS A 134 0.39 -11.96 -2.83
N LEU A 135 -0.76 -12.40 -3.33
CA LEU A 135 -2.02 -12.25 -2.63
C LEU A 135 -2.17 -13.38 -1.61
N MET A 136 -2.17 -13.01 -0.34
CA MET A 136 -2.23 -13.94 0.79
C MET A 136 -3.66 -14.29 1.20
N SER A 137 -4.61 -13.41 0.88
CA SER A 137 -6.04 -13.64 1.14
C SER A 137 -6.71 -14.42 0.02
N ALA A 138 -7.75 -15.19 0.37
CA ALA A 138 -8.63 -15.77 -0.63
C ALA A 138 -9.30 -14.66 -1.44
N GLU A 139 -9.43 -14.86 -2.76
CA GLU A 139 -10.18 -13.97 -3.66
C GLU A 139 -11.68 -14.17 -3.49
N ALA A 140 -12.20 -13.79 -2.33
CA ALA A 140 -13.62 -13.72 -2.06
C ALA A 140 -14.09 -12.26 -2.17
N PRO A 141 -15.31 -11.99 -2.69
CA PRO A 141 -15.87 -10.63 -2.73
C PRO A 141 -15.82 -9.91 -1.37
N SER A 142 -16.04 -10.64 -0.27
CA SER A 142 -15.94 -10.14 1.10
C SER A 142 -14.54 -9.67 1.51
N ASN A 143 -13.49 -10.07 0.79
CA ASN A 143 -12.12 -9.63 1.02
C ASN A 143 -11.73 -8.41 0.18
N LEU A 144 -12.58 -7.99 -0.75
CA LEU A 144 -12.36 -6.89 -1.69
C LEU A 144 -13.34 -5.73 -1.46
N TRP A 145 -14.54 -6.02 -0.96
CA TRP A 145 -15.58 -5.05 -0.67
C TRP A 145 -16.13 -5.24 0.74
N ASN A 146 -16.21 -4.13 1.49
CA ASN A 146 -16.95 -4.13 2.74
C ASN A 146 -18.43 -3.80 2.44
N HIS A 147 -19.27 -4.84 2.36
CA HIS A 147 -20.71 -4.68 2.07
C HIS A 147 -21.45 -3.92 3.18
N GLU A 148 -20.98 -3.99 4.43
CA GLU A 148 -21.60 -3.33 5.57
C GLU A 148 -21.28 -1.83 5.61
N GLN A 149 -20.07 -1.45 5.20
CA GLN A 149 -19.56 -0.08 5.33
C GLN A 149 -19.41 0.65 3.97
N GLY A 150 -19.71 -0.02 2.85
CA GLY A 150 -19.84 0.59 1.52
C GLY A 150 -18.54 1.10 0.89
N TYR A 151 -17.38 0.53 1.26
CA TYR A 151 -16.07 0.93 0.70
C TYR A 151 -15.20 -0.26 0.25
N HIS A 152 -14.25 0.03 -0.65
CA HIS A 152 -13.21 -0.91 -1.05
C HIS A 152 -12.29 -1.27 0.11
N ILE A 153 -12.16 -2.55 0.42
CA ILE A 153 -11.14 -3.01 1.35
C ILE A 153 -9.75 -2.66 0.77
N VAL A 154 -8.78 -2.36 1.64
CA VAL A 154 -7.40 -1.98 1.26
C VAL A 154 -6.82 -2.90 0.18
N THR A 155 -7.05 -4.21 0.29
CA THR A 155 -6.67 -5.22 -0.71
C THR A 155 -7.17 -4.91 -2.12
N ALA A 156 -8.40 -4.43 -2.27
CA ALA A 156 -8.91 -4.04 -3.59
C ALA A 156 -8.19 -2.80 -4.14
N ARG A 157 -7.85 -1.83 -3.29
CA ARG A 157 -7.03 -0.67 -3.70
C ARG A 157 -5.66 -1.11 -4.19
N GLU A 158 -5.02 -2.06 -3.51
CA GLU A 158 -3.74 -2.63 -3.90
C GLU A 158 -3.84 -3.30 -5.28
N ILE A 159 -4.82 -4.20 -5.46
CA ILE A 159 -5.02 -4.94 -6.71
C ILE A 159 -5.36 -4.00 -7.89
N LEU A 160 -6.25 -3.03 -7.69
CA LEU A 160 -6.60 -2.05 -8.73
C LEU A 160 -5.37 -1.25 -9.16
N GLY A 161 -4.54 -0.82 -8.20
CA GLY A 161 -3.27 -0.16 -8.49
C GLY A 161 -2.38 -1.03 -9.38
N LEU A 162 -2.16 -2.28 -9.00
CA LEU A 162 -1.36 -3.23 -9.77
C LEU A 162 -1.88 -3.39 -11.21
N LEU A 163 -3.17 -3.73 -11.36
CA LEU A 163 -3.77 -3.96 -12.68
C LEU A 163 -3.69 -2.73 -13.60
N ASN A 164 -3.75 -1.52 -13.03
CA ASN A 164 -3.64 -0.28 -13.79
C ASN A 164 -2.17 0.10 -14.11
N PHE A 165 -1.22 -0.26 -13.24
CA PHE A 165 0.19 0.14 -13.36
C PHE A 165 1.09 -0.98 -13.89
N GLY A 166 0.61 -1.67 -14.94
CA GLY A 166 1.45 -2.56 -15.74
C GLY A 166 1.62 -3.96 -15.20
N TYR A 167 0.88 -4.34 -14.15
CA TYR A 167 0.88 -5.71 -13.65
C TYR A 167 -0.22 -6.55 -14.27
N LYS A 168 0.02 -7.86 -14.32
CA LYS A 168 -0.98 -8.88 -14.67
C LYS A 168 -1.05 -9.93 -13.57
N ARG A 169 -2.26 -10.42 -13.37
CA ARG A 169 -2.57 -11.51 -12.46
C ARG A 169 -2.17 -12.85 -13.08
N GLU A 170 -1.50 -13.68 -12.31
CA GLU A 170 -1.15 -15.06 -12.63
C GLU A 170 -1.65 -15.95 -11.49
N LYS A 171 -2.28 -17.08 -11.83
CA LYS A 171 -2.78 -18.06 -10.86
C LYS A 171 -2.07 -19.38 -11.07
N HIS A 172 -1.42 -19.86 -10.02
CA HIS A 172 -0.74 -21.16 -9.99
C HIS A 172 -1.33 -21.99 -8.85
N GLY A 173 -2.26 -22.89 -9.18
CA GLY A 173 -3.03 -23.64 -8.19
C GLY A 173 -3.82 -22.70 -7.27
N LYS A 174 -3.49 -22.70 -5.98
CA LYS A 174 -4.11 -21.83 -4.96
C LYS A 174 -3.44 -20.47 -4.82
N GLN A 175 -2.26 -20.29 -5.42
CA GLN A 175 -1.50 -19.04 -5.30
C GLN A 175 -1.92 -18.05 -6.38
N VAL A 176 -2.05 -16.79 -5.97
CA VAL A 176 -2.29 -15.66 -6.88
C VAL A 176 -1.12 -14.70 -6.75
N ILE A 177 -0.48 -14.42 -7.89
CA ILE A 177 0.69 -13.54 -8.00
C ILE A 177 0.37 -12.47 -9.03
N TYR A 178 0.65 -11.21 -8.72
CA TYR A 178 0.66 -10.13 -9.69
C TYR A 178 2.08 -9.86 -10.11
N ARG A 179 2.36 -10.01 -11.40
CA ARG A 179 3.70 -9.81 -11.98
C ARG A 179 3.73 -8.59 -12.89
N CYS A 180 4.84 -7.87 -12.88
CA CYS A 180 5.03 -6.75 -13.78
C CYS A 180 5.18 -7.27 -15.21
N LYS A 181 4.27 -6.86 -16.11
CA LYS A 181 4.33 -7.18 -17.55
C LYS A 181 4.60 -5.95 -18.42
N ASN A 182 4.46 -4.76 -17.85
CA ASN A 182 4.79 -3.50 -18.51
C ASN A 182 5.60 -2.62 -17.55
N PRO A 183 6.93 -2.83 -17.47
CA PRO A 183 7.83 -2.05 -16.61
C PRO A 183 7.73 -0.54 -16.87
N SER A 184 7.57 -0.13 -18.13
CA SER A 184 7.43 1.30 -18.45
C SER A 184 6.16 1.93 -17.87
N SER A 185 5.05 1.19 -17.79
CA SER A 185 3.83 1.65 -17.11
C SER A 185 4.04 1.71 -15.60
N ALA A 186 4.65 0.67 -15.02
CA ALA A 186 4.99 0.61 -13.60
C ALA A 186 5.89 1.77 -13.19
N ASP A 187 6.92 2.08 -13.99
CA ASP A 187 7.83 3.18 -13.74
C ASP A 187 7.14 4.55 -13.76
N ARG A 188 6.07 4.73 -14.54
CA ARG A 188 5.34 6.01 -14.61
C ARG A 188 4.26 6.15 -13.53
N ALA A 189 4.04 5.14 -12.69
CA ALA A 189 3.03 5.19 -11.66
C ALA A 189 3.30 6.32 -10.66
N SER A 190 2.24 6.98 -10.19
CA SER A 190 2.32 8.05 -9.20
C SER A 190 1.00 8.19 -8.45
N LEU A 191 1.04 8.86 -7.30
CA LEU A 191 -0.08 9.09 -6.39
C LEU A 191 -1.25 9.81 -7.06
N LEU A 192 -1.00 10.77 -7.96
CA LEU A 192 -2.07 11.51 -8.64
C LEU A 192 -2.92 10.58 -9.55
N PRO A 193 -2.35 9.86 -10.53
CA PRO A 193 -3.05 8.80 -11.27
C PRO A 193 -3.68 7.75 -10.35
N TYR A 194 -2.99 7.33 -9.29
CA TYR A 194 -3.52 6.37 -8.31
C TYR A 194 -4.82 6.90 -7.68
N ARG A 195 -4.84 8.16 -7.21
CA ARG A 195 -6.03 8.76 -6.61
C ARG A 195 -7.16 8.87 -7.62
N ILE A 196 -6.87 9.28 -8.86
CA ILE A 196 -7.89 9.39 -9.92
C ILE A 196 -8.54 8.02 -10.16
N LEU A 197 -7.72 6.98 -10.28
CA LEU A 197 -8.18 5.59 -10.40
C LEU A 197 -9.08 5.19 -9.22
N MET A 198 -8.66 5.45 -7.99
CA MET A 198 -9.43 5.07 -6.80
C MET A 198 -10.75 5.84 -6.70
N LYS A 199 -10.78 7.13 -7.06
CA LYS A 199 -12.03 7.91 -7.12
C LYS A 199 -13.00 7.34 -8.16
N LYS A 200 -12.50 6.99 -9.34
CA LYS A 200 -13.30 6.37 -10.40
C LYS A 200 -13.88 5.03 -9.92
N ALA A 201 -13.03 4.17 -9.34
CA ALA A 201 -13.46 2.87 -8.84
C ALA A 201 -14.49 3.00 -7.72
N MET A 202 -14.30 3.94 -6.78
CA MET A 202 -15.30 4.21 -5.73
C MET A 202 -16.67 4.60 -6.30
N GLY A 203 -16.69 5.42 -7.37
CA GLY A 203 -17.93 5.79 -8.05
C GLY A 203 -18.66 4.63 -8.74
N GLN A 204 -17.96 3.54 -9.03
CA GLN A 204 -18.55 2.32 -9.62
C GLN A 204 -19.12 1.36 -8.56
N GLY A 205 -18.87 1.60 -7.27
CA GLY A 205 -19.37 0.77 -6.18
C GLY A 205 -18.95 -0.71 -6.29
N PRO A 206 -19.82 -1.67 -5.94
CA PRO A 206 -19.51 -3.11 -6.02
C PRO A 206 -19.12 -3.60 -7.43
N SER A 207 -19.50 -2.90 -8.49
CA SER A 207 -19.15 -3.27 -9.86
C SER A 207 -17.66 -3.11 -10.17
N GLY A 208 -16.95 -2.21 -9.47
CA GLY A 208 -15.49 -2.08 -9.57
C GLY A 208 -14.76 -3.33 -9.04
N VAL A 209 -15.38 -4.06 -8.11
CA VAL A 209 -14.87 -5.32 -7.55
C VAL A 209 -15.13 -6.47 -8.54
N LEU A 210 -16.25 -6.43 -9.26
CA LEU A 210 -16.53 -7.39 -10.33
C LEU A 210 -15.49 -7.30 -11.46
N GLU A 211 -14.96 -6.11 -11.79
CA GLU A 211 -13.89 -5.97 -12.77
C GLU A 211 -12.60 -6.70 -12.34
N ILE A 212 -12.25 -6.63 -11.05
CA ILE A 212 -11.13 -7.38 -10.45
C ILE A 212 -11.37 -8.90 -10.54
N LEU A 213 -12.59 -9.33 -10.20
CA LEU A 213 -12.98 -10.74 -10.20
C LEU A 213 -13.09 -11.30 -11.63
N CYS A 214 -13.57 -10.53 -12.61
CA CYS A 214 -13.66 -10.95 -14.01
C CYS A 214 -12.28 -11.07 -14.68
N HIS A 215 -11.31 -10.23 -14.31
CA HIS A 215 -9.90 -10.44 -14.67
C HIS A 215 -9.33 -11.76 -14.11
N SER A 216 -9.97 -12.33 -13.09
CA SER A 216 -9.59 -13.64 -12.52
C SER A 216 -10.16 -14.83 -13.30
N SER A 217 -11.22 -14.63 -14.09
CA SER A 217 -11.94 -15.69 -14.81
C SER A 217 -11.46 -15.92 -16.25
N ASN A 218 -10.89 -14.91 -16.91
CA ASN A 218 -10.51 -14.98 -18.33
C ASN A 218 -9.24 -15.81 -18.65
N ILE A 219 -8.59 -16.41 -17.64
CA ILE A 219 -7.42 -17.29 -17.85
C ILE A 219 -7.84 -18.77 -17.94
N SER A 220 -9.02 -19.15 -17.45
CA SER A 220 -9.42 -20.56 -17.39
C SER A 220 -9.93 -21.14 -18.71
N GLN A 221 -10.03 -20.34 -19.79
CA GLN A 221 -10.56 -20.79 -21.10
C GLN A 221 -9.52 -20.84 -22.24
N LYS A 222 -8.23 -20.51 -22.00
CA LYS A 222 -7.19 -20.56 -23.04
C LYS A 222 -6.25 -21.77 -22.98
N GLY A 223 -6.61 -22.80 -22.21
CA GLY A 223 -5.78 -24.01 -22.00
C GLY A 223 -6.39 -25.33 -22.47
N MET A 224 -7.41 -25.30 -23.33
CA MET A 224 -7.98 -26.50 -23.96
C MET A 224 -8.31 -26.21 -25.41
N ILE A 225 -7.29 -26.24 -26.27
CA ILE A 225 -7.41 -26.61 -27.68
C ILE A 225 -6.16 -27.43 -28.01
#